data_AF-A0A525KCR8-F1
#
_entry.id   AF-A0A525KCR8-F1
#
_cell.length_a   1.000
_cell.length_b   1.000
_cell.length_c   1.000
_cell.angle_alpha   90.00
_cell.angle_beta   90.00
_cell.angle_gamma   90.00
#
_symmetry.space_group_name_H-M   'P 1'
#
loop_
_entity.id
_entity.type
_entity.pdbx_description
1 polymer ?
#
loop_
_entity_poly.entity_id
_entity_poly.type
_entity_poly.pdbx_seq_one_letter_code
_entity_poly.pdbx_strand_id
1 'polypeptide(L)'
;MPSQTERSDEFDRPTSHGRSFAKDIAELALFLELTEPAGSIGHLDAATAEVTSDRRVPLTTLKRCISEARALIEFAHESGALRHLQARAAGAEWALRSELAVWLDETRLTEVLKQRALRLNRSRGGRPSTTTRTLRAVEELVAFARAGRPDALDELRSIQALVAEA
;
A
#
# COMPACT_ATOMS: atom_id res chain seq x y z
N MET A 1 14.20 -36.56 -33.68
CA MET A 1 12.84 -37.05 -33.34
C MET A 1 12.90 -37.70 -31.97
N PRO A 2 12.09 -37.29 -30.98
CA PRO A 2 11.98 -35.99 -30.31
C PRO A 2 12.56 -36.06 -28.87
N SER A 3 13.27 -35.01 -28.42
CA SER A 3 12.79 -34.03 -27.42
C SER A 3 12.76 -34.58 -25.99
N GLN A 4 13.86 -34.39 -25.24
CA GLN A 4 13.85 -34.55 -23.78
C GLN A 4 13.03 -33.42 -23.17
N THR A 5 11.85 -33.85 -22.73
CA THR A 5 10.89 -33.19 -21.86
C THR A 5 11.55 -32.58 -20.63
N GLU A 6 11.35 -31.28 -20.47
CA GLU A 6 11.08 -30.57 -19.22
C GLU A 6 12.02 -30.89 -18.03
N ARG A 7 13.06 -30.09 -17.88
CA ARG A 7 13.39 -29.61 -16.54
C ARG A 7 12.55 -28.36 -16.32
N SER A 8 11.41 -28.55 -15.68
CA SER A 8 10.78 -27.49 -14.93
C SER A 8 11.83 -26.95 -13.98
N ASP A 9 12.34 -25.75 -14.26
CA ASP A 9 12.94 -24.91 -13.23
C ASP A 9 11.81 -24.63 -12.24
N GLU A 10 11.66 -25.54 -11.29
CA GLU A 10 10.90 -25.34 -10.07
C GLU A 10 11.66 -24.25 -9.33
N PHE A 11 11.37 -23.01 -9.73
CA PHE A 11 11.84 -21.79 -9.10
C PHE A 11 11.60 -21.96 -7.61
N ASP A 12 12.71 -22.15 -6.90
CA ASP A 12 12.80 -22.25 -5.45
C ASP A 12 12.25 -20.93 -4.89
N ARG A 13 10.92 -20.84 -4.77
CA ARG A 13 10.23 -19.65 -4.29
C ARG A 13 10.65 -19.55 -2.83
N PRO A 14 11.40 -18.50 -2.40
CA PRO A 14 11.63 -18.30 -0.99
C PRO A 14 10.24 -18.19 -0.35
N THR A 15 9.88 -19.21 0.41
CA THR A 15 8.56 -19.34 0.97
C THR A 15 8.39 -18.24 2.02
N SER A 16 7.83 -17.10 1.61
CA SER A 16 7.66 -15.85 2.37
C SER A 16 6.60 -15.98 3.48
N HIS A 17 6.74 -16.97 4.36
CA HIS A 17 5.85 -17.21 5.49
C HIS A 17 5.99 -16.08 6.52
N GLY A 18 5.35 -14.94 6.26
CA GLY A 18 5.38 -13.73 7.09
C GLY A 18 5.34 -12.41 6.32
N ARG A 19 5.54 -12.43 5.00
CA ARG A 19 5.49 -11.23 4.16
C ARG A 19 4.04 -10.85 3.83
N SER A 20 3.74 -9.56 3.77
CA SER A 20 2.40 -9.12 3.42
C SER A 20 2.13 -9.30 1.92
N PHE A 21 0.90 -9.66 1.57
CA PHE A 21 0.45 -9.79 0.18
C PHE A 21 0.74 -8.55 -0.68
N ALA A 22 0.66 -7.35 -0.10
CA ALA A 22 1.00 -6.11 -0.80
C ALA A 22 2.46 -6.07 -1.24
N LYS A 23 3.39 -6.60 -0.43
CA LYS A 23 4.82 -6.67 -0.77
C LYS A 23 5.10 -7.78 -1.79
N ASP A 24 4.38 -8.90 -1.75
CA ASP A 24 4.48 -9.95 -2.77
C ASP A 24 4.04 -9.40 -4.14
N ILE A 25 2.89 -8.71 -4.20
CA ILE A 25 2.38 -8.08 -5.44
C ILE A 25 3.34 -6.99 -5.93
N ALA A 26 3.86 -6.14 -5.03
CA ALA A 26 4.78 -5.07 -5.40
C ALA A 26 6.11 -5.61 -5.94
N GLU A 27 6.67 -6.68 -5.35
CA GLU A 27 7.90 -7.30 -5.84
C GLU A 27 7.75 -7.78 -7.27
N LEU A 28 6.70 -8.57 -7.53
CA LEU A 28 6.48 -9.15 -8.84
C LEU A 28 6.16 -8.08 -9.89
N ALA A 29 5.35 -7.07 -9.53
CA ALA A 29 5.05 -5.97 -10.44
C ALA A 29 6.31 -5.16 -10.81
N LEU A 30 7.17 -4.86 -9.83
CA LEU A 30 8.44 -4.15 -10.06
C LEU A 30 9.44 -5.01 -10.82
N PHE A 31 9.48 -6.32 -10.55
CA PHE A 31 10.33 -7.25 -11.29
C PHE A 31 9.96 -7.23 -12.78
N LEU A 32 8.68 -7.45 -13.11
CA LEU A 32 8.17 -7.38 -14.48
C LEU A 32 8.44 -6.02 -15.15
N GLU A 33 8.28 -4.92 -14.39
CA GLU A 33 8.60 -3.58 -14.90
C GLU A 33 10.07 -3.42 -15.32
N LEU A 34 11.00 -4.03 -14.59
CA LEU A 34 12.43 -3.88 -14.82
C LEU A 34 12.99 -4.89 -15.83
N THR A 35 12.37 -6.05 -15.99
CA THR A 35 12.80 -7.12 -16.91
C THR A 35 12.03 -7.10 -18.24
N GLU A 36 10.79 -6.60 -18.26
CA GLU A 36 9.93 -6.57 -19.44
C GLU A 36 9.39 -5.16 -19.78
N PRO A 37 10.27 -4.19 -20.16
CA PRO A 37 9.85 -2.80 -20.37
C PRO A 37 8.80 -2.62 -21.49
N ALA A 38 8.77 -3.54 -22.45
CA ALA A 38 7.82 -3.52 -23.57
C ALA A 38 6.37 -3.84 -23.15
N GLY A 39 6.17 -4.41 -21.96
CA GLY A 39 4.87 -4.83 -21.42
C GLY A 39 4.22 -3.86 -20.43
N SER A 40 4.77 -2.65 -20.24
CA SER A 40 4.49 -1.73 -19.13
C SER A 40 3.02 -1.52 -18.72
N ILE A 41 2.07 -1.71 -19.64
CA ILE A 41 0.64 -1.66 -19.35
C ILE A 41 0.19 -3.00 -18.76
N GLY A 42 0.01 -3.05 -17.44
CA GLY A 42 -0.68 -4.16 -16.77
C GLY A 42 0.19 -5.03 -15.86
N HIS A 43 1.46 -4.70 -15.63
CA HIS A 43 2.34 -5.47 -14.72
C HIS A 43 1.76 -5.65 -13.32
N LEU A 44 1.05 -4.64 -12.79
CA LEU A 44 0.37 -4.77 -11.50
C LEU A 44 -0.78 -5.78 -11.56
N ASP A 45 -1.55 -5.81 -12.64
CA ASP A 45 -2.68 -6.71 -12.79
C ASP A 45 -2.19 -8.15 -13.00
N ALA A 46 -1.13 -8.34 -13.79
CA ALA A 46 -0.44 -9.61 -13.96
C ALA A 46 0.11 -10.14 -12.63
N ALA A 47 0.84 -9.29 -11.89
CA ALA A 47 1.38 -9.66 -10.58
C ALA A 47 0.28 -10.00 -9.56
N THR A 48 -0.82 -9.26 -9.59
CA THR A 48 -1.98 -9.52 -8.74
C THR A 48 -2.60 -10.88 -9.07
N ALA A 49 -2.80 -11.19 -10.35
CA ALA A 49 -3.35 -12.46 -10.80
C ALA A 49 -2.46 -13.65 -10.36
N GLU A 50 -1.14 -13.53 -10.51
CA GLU A 50 -0.20 -14.57 -10.10
C GLU A 50 -0.15 -14.78 -8.58
N VAL A 51 -0.16 -13.71 -7.78
CA VAL A 51 -0.12 -13.85 -6.31
C VAL A 51 -1.45 -14.41 -5.76
N THR A 52 -2.56 -14.17 -6.46
CA THR A 52 -3.90 -14.60 -6.02
C THR A 52 -4.36 -15.94 -6.57
N SER A 53 -3.73 -16.47 -7.63
CA SER A 53 -4.05 -17.81 -8.15
C SER A 53 -3.88 -18.90 -7.10
N ASP A 54 -2.86 -18.73 -6.25
CA ASP A 54 -2.44 -19.75 -5.29
C ASP A 54 -3.09 -19.58 -3.92
N ARG A 55 -3.60 -18.38 -3.63
CA ARG A 55 -4.08 -17.97 -2.30
C ARG A 55 -5.49 -17.44 -2.47
N ARG A 56 -6.50 -18.17 -2.00
CA ARG A 56 -7.93 -17.78 -2.08
C ARG A 56 -8.24 -16.54 -1.22
N VAL A 57 -7.78 -15.36 -1.64
CA VAL A 57 -7.90 -14.09 -0.91
C VAL A 57 -9.28 -13.46 -1.15
N PRO A 58 -10.00 -13.03 -0.10
CA PRO A 58 -11.25 -12.28 -0.26
C PRO A 58 -11.07 -10.98 -1.06
N LEU A 59 -12.07 -10.64 -1.89
CA LEU A 59 -12.01 -9.47 -2.78
C LEU A 59 -11.74 -8.14 -2.06
N THR A 60 -12.28 -7.96 -0.85
CA THR A 60 -12.09 -6.74 -0.03
C THR A 60 -10.64 -6.61 0.43
N THR A 61 -10.04 -7.72 0.90
CA THR A 61 -8.61 -7.80 1.25
C THR A 61 -7.75 -7.55 0.02
N LEU A 62 -8.10 -8.13 -1.13
CA LEU A 62 -7.36 -7.97 -2.37
C LEU A 62 -7.30 -6.51 -2.83
N LYS A 63 -8.43 -5.79 -2.82
CA LYS A 63 -8.47 -4.36 -3.16
C LYS A 63 -7.55 -3.53 -2.27
N ARG A 64 -7.51 -3.84 -0.97
CA ARG A 64 -6.60 -3.20 -0.02
C ARG A 64 -5.14 -3.50 -0.36
N CYS A 65 -4.80 -4.77 -0.58
CA CYS A 65 -3.43 -5.19 -0.93
C CYS A 65 -2.95 -4.56 -2.24
N ILE A 66 -3.79 -4.47 -3.27
CA ILE A 66 -3.47 -3.78 -4.53
C ILE A 66 -3.18 -2.29 -4.29
N SER A 67 -4.00 -1.62 -3.46
CA SER A 67 -3.80 -0.21 -3.13
C SER A 67 -2.49 0.03 -2.36
N GLU A 68 -2.16 -0.88 -1.43
CA GLU A 68 -0.90 -0.87 -0.68
C GLU A 68 0.30 -1.17 -1.59
N ALA A 69 0.18 -2.13 -2.51
CA ALA A 69 1.20 -2.45 -3.50
C ALA A 69 1.48 -1.25 -4.42
N ARG A 70 0.42 -0.56 -4.90
CA ARG A 70 0.57 0.70 -5.66
C ARG A 70 1.36 1.75 -4.89
N ALA A 71 1.11 1.89 -3.59
CA ALA A 71 1.84 2.83 -2.75
C ALA A 71 3.34 2.48 -2.66
N LEU A 72 3.68 1.20 -2.56
CA LEU A 72 5.06 0.73 -2.56
C LEU A 72 5.76 0.96 -3.90
N ILE A 73 5.07 0.69 -5.02
CA ILE A 73 5.58 0.92 -6.39
C ILE A 73 5.85 2.40 -6.61
N GLU A 74 4.89 3.27 -6.30
CA GLU A 74 5.05 4.73 -6.36
C GLU A 74 6.27 5.18 -5.54
N PHE A 75 6.41 4.67 -4.31
CA PHE A 75 7.54 4.99 -3.45
C PHE A 75 8.89 4.50 -3.99
N ALA A 76 8.94 3.32 -4.62
CA ALA A 76 10.15 2.80 -5.24
C ALA A 76 10.67 3.74 -6.35
N HIS A 77 9.74 4.24 -7.17
CA HIS A 77 10.01 5.20 -8.24
C HIS A 77 10.49 6.55 -7.72
N GLU A 78 9.77 7.13 -6.76
CA GLU A 78 10.07 8.46 -6.23
C GLU A 78 11.36 8.51 -5.41
N SER A 79 11.66 7.45 -4.65
CA SER A 79 12.89 7.36 -3.85
C SER A 79 14.14 7.12 -4.70
N GLY A 80 13.98 6.70 -5.96
CA GLY A 80 15.07 6.29 -6.84
C GLY A 80 15.69 4.95 -6.47
N ALA A 81 15.07 4.17 -5.58
CA ALA A 81 15.56 2.88 -5.11
C ALA A 81 15.83 1.91 -6.28
N LEU A 82 14.95 1.89 -7.29
CA LEU A 82 15.05 0.96 -8.43
C LEU A 82 16.40 1.05 -9.16
N ARG A 83 16.95 2.26 -9.33
CA ARG A 83 18.26 2.44 -9.98
C ARG A 83 19.40 1.80 -9.18
N HIS A 84 19.36 1.93 -7.86
CA HIS A 84 20.35 1.31 -6.98
C HIS A 84 20.22 -0.21 -6.96
N LEU A 85 18.99 -0.74 -6.93
CA LEU A 85 18.72 -2.18 -6.97
C LEU A 85 19.21 -2.80 -8.28
N GLN A 86 18.90 -2.19 -9.43
CA GLN A 86 19.38 -2.64 -10.74
C GLN A 86 20.90 -2.61 -10.84
N ALA A 87 21.56 -1.57 -10.32
CA ALA A 87 23.01 -1.47 -10.31
C ALA A 87 23.67 -2.58 -9.48
N ARG A 88 23.12 -2.91 -8.30
CA ARG A 88 23.62 -4.02 -7.46
C ARG A 88 23.38 -5.39 -8.10
N ALA A 89 22.24 -5.57 -8.74
CA ALA A 89 21.88 -6.81 -9.42
C ALA A 89 22.77 -7.11 -10.65
N ALA A 90 23.47 -6.10 -11.18
CA ALA A 90 24.40 -6.22 -12.30
C ALA A 90 23.81 -6.96 -13.53
N GLY A 91 22.50 -6.80 -13.77
CA GLY A 91 21.78 -7.42 -14.89
C GLY A 91 21.33 -8.88 -14.66
N ALA A 92 21.60 -9.48 -13.51
CA ALA A 92 21.12 -10.82 -13.19
C ALA A 92 19.71 -10.78 -12.58
N GLU A 93 18.75 -11.48 -13.19
CA GLU A 93 17.34 -11.49 -12.76
C GLU A 93 17.14 -12.05 -11.35
N TRP A 94 17.82 -13.15 -11.01
CA TRP A 94 17.76 -13.74 -9.67
C TRP A 94 18.27 -12.75 -8.61
N ALA A 95 19.34 -12.02 -8.92
CA ALA A 95 19.92 -11.03 -8.03
C ALA A 95 18.97 -9.84 -7.88
N LEU A 96 18.37 -9.37 -8.98
CA LEU A 96 17.37 -8.30 -8.95
C LEU A 96 16.18 -8.66 -8.06
N ARG A 97 15.66 -9.89 -8.19
CA ARG A 97 14.56 -10.37 -7.36
C ARG A 97 14.95 -10.44 -5.88
N SER A 98 16.14 -10.95 -5.56
CA SER A 98 16.66 -10.97 -4.19
C SER A 98 16.80 -9.55 -3.61
N GLU A 99 17.32 -8.62 -4.40
CA GLU A 99 17.51 -7.22 -3.99
C GLU A 99 16.18 -6.50 -3.77
N LEU A 100 15.20 -6.71 -4.65
CA LEU A 100 13.83 -6.21 -4.49
C LEU A 100 13.18 -6.78 -3.23
N ALA A 101 13.34 -8.07 -2.97
CA ALA A 101 12.77 -8.73 -1.81
C ALA A 101 13.31 -8.13 -0.50
N VAL A 102 14.63 -8.01 -0.38
CA VAL A 102 15.30 -7.40 0.79
C VAL A 102 14.83 -5.96 1.00
N TRP A 103 14.84 -5.15 -0.06
CA TRP A 103 14.41 -3.75 0.02
C TRP A 103 12.94 -3.63 0.45
N LEU A 104 12.06 -4.45 -0.10
CA LEU A 104 10.64 -4.47 0.28
C LEU A 104 10.45 -4.92 1.72
N ASP A 105 11.20 -5.91 2.19
CA ASP A 105 11.12 -6.41 3.56
C ASP A 105 11.56 -5.36 4.59
N GLU A 106 12.64 -4.62 4.30
CA GLU A 106 13.12 -3.49 5.10
C GLU A 106 12.17 -2.27 5.03
N THR A 107 11.42 -2.14 3.94
CA THR A 107 10.48 -1.02 3.76
C THR A 107 9.27 -1.15 4.69
N ARG A 108 9.09 -0.14 5.54
CA ARG A 108 7.94 -0.02 6.46
C ARG A 108 6.71 0.50 5.71
N LEU A 109 5.80 -0.41 5.35
CA LEU A 109 4.56 -0.10 4.63
C LEU A 109 3.75 1.03 5.30
N THR A 110 3.63 1.04 6.63
CA THR A 110 2.91 2.08 7.35
C THR A 110 3.45 3.49 7.09
N GLU A 111 4.77 3.64 6.99
CA GLU A 111 5.39 4.94 6.70
C GLU A 111 5.18 5.36 5.25
N VAL A 112 5.28 4.43 4.30
CA VAL A 112 4.96 4.66 2.88
C VAL A 112 3.52 5.15 2.72
N LEU A 113 2.56 4.50 3.38
CA LEU A 113 1.15 4.88 3.32
C LEU A 113 0.91 6.27 3.93
N LYS A 114 1.56 6.60 5.06
CA LYS A 114 1.48 7.95 5.67
C LYS A 114 2.03 9.01 4.71
N GLN A 115 3.20 8.78 4.12
CA GLN A 115 3.80 9.72 3.17
C GLN A 115 2.92 9.94 1.95
N ARG A 116 2.38 8.86 1.38
CA ARG A 116 1.44 8.91 0.25
C ARG A 116 0.18 9.70 0.61
N ALA A 117 -0.41 9.45 1.77
CA ALA A 117 -1.58 10.19 2.24
C ALA A 117 -1.27 11.71 2.39
N LEU A 118 -0.11 12.06 2.97
CA LEU A 118 0.32 13.45 3.10
C LEU A 118 0.53 14.13 1.74
N ARG A 119 1.02 13.42 0.73
CA ARG A 119 1.17 13.96 -0.64
C ARG A 119 -0.17 14.15 -1.32
N LEU A 120 -1.06 13.16 -1.26
CA LEU A 120 -2.40 13.23 -1.84
C LEU A 120 -3.23 14.36 -1.20
N ASN A 121 -3.07 14.57 0.11
CA ASN A 121 -3.67 15.69 0.80
C ASN A 121 -3.10 17.03 0.31
N ARG A 122 -1.78 17.14 0.12
CA ARG A 122 -1.17 18.39 -0.40
C ARG A 122 -1.53 18.69 -1.85
N SER A 123 -1.56 17.68 -2.73
CA SER A 123 -1.81 17.88 -4.17
C SER A 123 -3.27 18.20 -4.51
N ARG A 124 -4.23 17.77 -3.68
CA ARG A 124 -5.67 18.05 -3.87
C ARG A 124 -6.17 19.30 -3.15
N GLY A 125 -5.28 20.21 -2.72
CA GLY A 125 -5.68 21.42 -1.98
C GLY A 125 -6.25 21.07 -0.60
N GLY A 126 -5.45 20.35 0.19
CA GLY A 126 -5.83 19.60 1.38
C GLY A 126 -7.05 20.06 2.15
N ARG A 127 -8.04 19.15 2.26
CA ARG A 127 -8.85 19.11 3.46
C ARG A 127 -7.92 18.81 4.64
N PRO A 128 -7.86 19.67 5.66
CA PRO A 128 -7.07 19.39 6.86
C PRO A 128 -7.52 18.08 7.51
N SER A 129 -6.60 17.43 8.22
CA SER A 129 -6.89 16.21 8.97
C SER A 129 -8.18 16.37 9.76
N THR A 130 -9.03 15.36 9.72
CA THR A 130 -10.37 15.30 10.33
C THR A 130 -10.46 15.76 11.79
N THR A 131 -9.35 15.95 12.50
CA THR A 131 -9.24 16.73 13.74
C THR A 131 -9.93 18.09 13.63
N THR A 132 -9.72 18.85 12.54
CA THR A 132 -10.41 20.14 12.36
C THR A 132 -11.89 19.98 12.02
N ARG A 133 -12.33 18.89 11.39
CA ARG A 133 -13.76 18.67 11.12
C ARG A 133 -14.51 18.27 12.39
N THR A 134 -13.88 17.44 13.22
CA THR A 134 -14.43 17.03 14.53
C THR A 134 -14.42 18.22 15.49
N LEU A 135 -13.31 18.96 15.56
CA LEU A 135 -13.24 20.21 16.34
C LEU A 135 -14.24 21.25 15.85
N ARG A 136 -14.36 21.47 14.53
CA ARG A 136 -15.34 22.42 13.97
C ARG A 136 -16.78 21.99 14.18
N ALA A 137 -17.08 20.69 14.11
CA ALA A 137 -18.41 20.17 14.42
C ALA A 137 -18.75 20.37 15.92
N VAL A 138 -17.77 20.18 16.81
CA VAL A 138 -17.93 20.48 18.24
C VAL A 138 -18.07 21.99 18.48
N GLU A 139 -17.29 22.84 17.79
CA GLU A 139 -17.42 24.29 17.85
C GLU A 139 -18.80 24.78 17.37
N GLU A 140 -19.32 24.21 16.28
CA GLU A 140 -20.67 24.47 15.76
C GLU A 140 -21.74 24.02 16.76
N LEU A 141 -21.60 22.83 17.37
CA LEU A 141 -22.48 22.35 18.44
C LEU A 141 -22.46 23.30 19.66
N VAL A 142 -21.28 23.80 20.05
CA VAL A 142 -21.14 24.80 21.13
C VAL A 142 -21.86 26.10 20.77
N ALA A 143 -21.75 26.57 19.53
CA ALA A 143 -22.45 27.77 19.08
C ALA A 143 -23.99 27.57 19.09
N PHE A 144 -24.49 26.42 18.65
CA PHE A 144 -25.91 26.09 18.68
C PHE A 144 -26.46 25.91 20.10
N ALA A 145 -25.69 25.29 20.98
CA ALA A 145 -26.02 25.18 22.40
C ALA A 145 -26.11 26.57 23.07
N ARG A 146 -25.18 27.47 22.78
CA ARG A 146 -25.23 28.88 23.24
C ARG A 146 -26.44 29.63 22.70
N ALA A 147 -26.92 29.28 21.51
CA ALA A 147 -28.14 29.83 20.92
C ALA A 147 -29.43 29.19 21.49
N GLY A 148 -29.34 28.29 22.47
CA GLY A 148 -30.49 27.69 23.15
C GLY A 148 -31.11 26.49 22.45
N ARG A 149 -30.41 25.85 21.49
CA ARG A 149 -30.88 24.60 20.86
C ARG A 149 -30.70 23.44 21.85
N PRO A 150 -31.78 22.77 22.31
CA PRO A 150 -31.69 21.71 23.31
C PRO A 150 -30.91 20.48 22.79
N ASP A 151 -31.15 20.08 21.54
CA ASP A 151 -30.52 18.91 20.93
C ASP A 151 -28.97 19.02 20.89
N ALA A 152 -28.46 20.23 20.67
CA ALA A 152 -27.02 20.48 20.65
C ALA A 152 -26.37 20.41 22.05
N LEU A 153 -27.11 20.77 23.10
CA LEU A 153 -26.66 20.64 24.49
C LEU A 153 -26.58 19.18 24.92
N ASP A 154 -27.56 18.37 24.53
CA ASP A 154 -27.60 16.95 24.87
C ASP A 154 -26.51 16.15 24.12
N GLU A 155 -26.24 16.52 22.87
CA GLU A 155 -25.15 15.93 22.09
C GLU A 155 -23.76 16.31 22.67
N LEU A 156 -23.57 17.55 23.13
CA LEU A 156 -22.35 17.96 23.83
C LEU A 156 -22.13 17.22 25.16
N ARG A 157 -23.20 16.98 25.95
CA ARG A 157 -23.09 16.19 27.18
C ARG A 157 -22.70 14.73 26.87
N SER A 158 -23.24 14.17 25.80
CA SER A 158 -22.93 12.81 25.36
C SER A 158 -21.47 12.68 24.93
N ILE A 159 -20.94 13.67 24.20
CA ILE A 159 -19.52 13.73 23.83
C ILE A 159 -18.63 13.86 25.08
N GLN A 160 -19.00 14.68 26.06
CA GLN A 160 -18.24 14.81 27.31
C GLN A 160 -18.19 13.52 28.12
N ALA A 161 -19.31 12.78 28.19
CA ALA A 161 -19.35 11.49 28.88
C ALA A 161 -18.42 10.45 28.22
N LEU A 162 -18.43 10.38 26.88
CA LEU A 162 -17.56 9.48 26.12
C LEU A 162 -16.06 9.78 26.30
N VAL A 163 -15.69 11.05 26.50
CA VAL A 163 -14.29 11.45 26.75
C VAL A 163 -13.87 11.20 28.19
N ALA A 164 -14.78 11.28 29.16
CA ALA A 164 -14.48 11.03 30.57
C ALA A 164 -14.32 9.54 30.91
N GLU A 165 -14.84 8.65 30.06
CA GLU A 165 -14.73 7.18 30.19
C GLU A 165 -13.53 6.57 29.43
N ALA A 166 -12.75 7.39 28.70
CA ALA A 166 -11.59 6.99 27.90
C ALA A 166 -10.26 7.34 28.58
#